data_AF-A0A0M9BS70-F1
#
_entry.id   AF-A0A0M9BS70-F1
#
_cell.length_a   1.000
_cell.length_b   1.000
_cell.length_c   1.000
_cell.angle_alpha   90.00
_cell.angle_beta   90.00
_cell.angle_gamma   90.00
#
_symmetry.space_group_name_H-M   'P 1'
#
loop_
_entity.id
_entity.type
_entity.pdbx_description
1 polymer ?
#
loop_
_entity_poly.entity_id
_entity_poly.type
_entity_poly.pdbx_seq_one_letter_code
_entity_poly.pdbx_strand_id
1 'polypeptide(L)'
;MKKNSFLKMLSVAVMSTGLALGSVAPTFAAENVEIPDTSIIGSESYVAPVPGANNDGFSTFATISTHSWLKSYKNLYGITVATQEAFAQWTWDDGKITNFGNLWQNNSTAPLYGFKDEENKWNYKYTSTGQTNQGVLFESGIPTPWGHAGGSEFTSRILINVSSTGSSTAQ
;
A
#
# COMPACT_ATOMS: atom_id res chain seq x y z
N MET A 1 72.86 -18.61 17.94
CA MET A 1 72.49 -17.82 19.15
C MET A 1 71.31 -16.92 18.82
N LYS A 2 70.21 -17.04 19.59
CA LYS A 2 69.12 -16.07 19.86
C LYS A 2 68.44 -15.36 18.66
N LYS A 3 67.12 -15.24 18.53
CA LYS A 3 65.91 -15.66 19.27
C LYS A 3 64.70 -15.15 18.44
N ASN A 4 63.62 -15.95 18.38
CA ASN A 4 62.20 -15.58 18.58
C ASN A 4 61.59 -14.40 17.77
N SER A 5 60.41 -14.44 17.17
CA SER A 5 59.19 -15.20 17.47
C SER A 5 58.19 -14.96 16.33
N PHE A 6 57.95 -15.94 15.46
CA PHE A 6 56.84 -15.95 14.50
C PHE A 6 55.79 -17.01 14.91
N LEU A 7 55.58 -17.14 16.22
CA LEU A 7 54.54 -17.98 16.81
C LEU A 7 53.46 -17.11 17.44
N LYS A 8 52.32 -17.02 16.75
CA LYS A 8 51.00 -17.15 17.37
C LYS A 8 50.13 -18.06 16.49
N MET A 9 50.46 -19.36 16.56
CA MET A 9 49.49 -20.42 16.84
C MET A 9 48.56 -19.97 17.98
N LEU A 10 47.29 -20.32 18.14
CA LEU A 10 46.45 -21.41 17.67
C LEU A 10 45.09 -21.21 18.39
N SER A 11 43.95 -21.29 17.68
CA SER A 11 42.67 -21.84 18.18
C SER A 11 41.54 -21.44 17.23
N VAL A 12 40.60 -22.28 16.80
CA VAL A 12 40.28 -23.69 17.05
C VAL A 12 39.21 -24.08 15.98
N ALA A 13 39.27 -25.34 15.56
CA ALA A 13 38.21 -26.18 14.99
C ALA A 13 37.45 -25.78 13.70
N VAL A 14 37.83 -26.55 12.67
CA VAL A 14 36.97 -27.13 11.63
C VAL A 14 35.71 -27.77 12.22
N MET A 15 34.54 -27.41 11.69
CA MET A 15 33.32 -28.23 11.49
C MET A 15 32.32 -27.29 10.79
N SER A 16 31.98 -27.44 9.51
CA SER A 16 31.07 -28.49 9.06
C SER A 16 30.94 -28.39 7.53
N THR A 17 31.08 -29.57 6.91
CA THR A 17 30.31 -30.09 5.78
C THR A 17 29.82 -29.13 4.69
N GLY A 18 30.29 -29.40 3.47
CA GLY A 18 29.83 -28.76 2.26
C GLY A 18 28.31 -28.84 2.07
N LEU A 19 27.70 -27.69 1.83
CA LEU A 19 26.40 -27.59 1.17
C LEU A 19 26.61 -27.73 -0.34
N ALA A 20 26.88 -28.96 -0.77
CA ALA A 20 26.73 -29.32 -2.18
C ALA A 20 25.26 -29.65 -2.43
N LEU A 21 24.59 -28.73 -3.12
CA LEU A 21 23.48 -28.96 -4.04
C LEU A 21 22.35 -29.86 -3.54
N GLY A 22 21.51 -29.32 -2.67
CA GLY A 22 20.08 -29.45 -2.89
C GLY A 22 19.63 -28.24 -3.67
N SER A 23 19.63 -28.31 -5.00
CA SER A 23 18.71 -27.47 -5.78
C SER A 23 17.30 -27.88 -5.35
N VAL A 24 16.82 -27.31 -4.25
CA VAL A 24 15.38 -27.16 -4.07
C VAL A 24 14.97 -26.25 -5.20
N ALA A 25 14.64 -26.88 -6.34
CA ALA A 25 13.78 -26.26 -7.31
C ALA A 25 12.64 -25.65 -6.48
N PRO A 26 12.39 -24.33 -6.55
CA PRO A 26 11.15 -23.81 -6.00
C PRO A 26 10.08 -24.58 -6.75
N THR A 27 9.43 -25.53 -6.06
CA THR A 27 8.30 -26.24 -6.63
C THR A 27 7.34 -25.14 -7.03
N PHE A 28 7.17 -25.07 -8.34
CA PHE A 28 6.56 -23.96 -9.04
C PHE A 28 5.16 -23.76 -8.50
N ALA A 29 4.78 -22.49 -8.39
CA ALA A 29 3.42 -21.97 -8.40
C ALA A 29 2.35 -23.05 -8.12
N ALA A 30 1.92 -23.14 -6.85
CA ALA A 30 0.64 -23.77 -6.59
C ALA A 30 -0.40 -22.99 -7.39
N GLU A 31 -0.87 -23.63 -8.45
CA GLU A 31 -2.02 -23.29 -9.26
C GLU A 31 -3.26 -23.33 -8.36
N ASN A 32 -3.40 -22.31 -7.50
CA ASN A 32 -4.64 -22.08 -6.80
C ASN A 32 -5.47 -21.17 -7.70
N VAL A 33 -6.53 -21.73 -8.27
CA VAL A 33 -7.42 -21.10 -9.26
C VAL A 33 -8.08 -19.82 -8.71
N GLU A 34 -8.12 -19.65 -7.39
CA GLU A 34 -8.56 -18.42 -6.75
C GLU A 34 -7.39 -17.46 -6.53
N ILE A 35 -7.35 -16.44 -7.40
CA ILE A 35 -6.59 -15.21 -7.15
C ILE A 35 -7.09 -14.66 -5.80
N PRO A 36 -6.20 -14.34 -4.84
CA PRO A 36 -6.63 -13.82 -3.56
C PRO A 36 -7.44 -12.55 -3.75
N ASP A 37 -8.51 -12.42 -2.97
CA ASP A 37 -9.40 -11.28 -3.04
C ASP A 37 -8.62 -9.97 -2.78
N THR A 38 -8.65 -9.09 -3.78
CA THR A 38 -7.99 -7.77 -3.75
C THR A 38 -9.02 -6.65 -3.54
N SER A 39 -10.23 -7.01 -3.13
CA SER A 39 -11.31 -6.08 -2.84
C SER A 39 -10.96 -5.13 -1.70
N ILE A 40 -11.72 -4.04 -1.64
CA ILE A 40 -11.68 -3.11 -0.52
C ILE A 40 -12.19 -3.84 0.73
N ILE A 41 -11.32 -4.01 1.72
CA ILE A 41 -11.62 -4.73 2.97
C ILE A 41 -12.09 -3.80 4.09
N GLY A 42 -12.00 -2.48 3.90
CA GLY A 42 -12.40 -1.49 4.88
C GLY A 42 -12.48 -0.08 4.30
N SER A 43 -13.33 0.75 4.90
CA SER A 43 -13.45 2.16 4.60
C SER A 43 -13.77 2.97 5.84
N GLU A 44 -13.10 4.09 6.05
CA GLU A 44 -13.41 5.03 7.13
C GLU A 44 -13.71 6.42 6.56
N SER A 45 -14.50 7.21 7.31
CA SER A 45 -14.78 8.59 6.95
C SER A 45 -14.70 9.51 8.17
N TYR A 46 -14.09 10.66 7.96
CA TYR A 46 -14.00 11.73 8.93
C TYR A 46 -14.46 13.03 8.29
N VAL A 47 -15.38 13.71 8.95
CA VAL A 47 -16.07 14.89 8.43
C VAL A 47 -15.91 16.03 9.43
N ALA A 48 -15.30 17.12 9.00
CA ALA A 48 -15.06 18.29 9.84
C ALA A 48 -15.68 19.56 9.24
N PRO A 49 -16.39 20.38 10.06
CA PRO A 49 -16.91 21.66 9.60
C PRO A 49 -15.77 22.64 9.34
N VAL A 50 -15.92 23.49 8.32
CA VAL A 50 -15.05 24.64 8.08
C VAL A 50 -15.67 25.86 8.76
N PRO A 51 -15.03 26.46 9.78
CA PRO A 51 -15.53 27.67 10.41
C PRO A 51 -15.46 28.85 9.44
N GLY A 52 -16.61 29.42 9.09
CA GLY A 52 -16.70 30.72 8.43
C GLY A 52 -16.95 31.82 9.45
N ALA A 53 -16.30 32.97 9.29
CA ALA A 53 -16.64 34.18 10.02
C ALA A 53 -17.66 34.97 9.21
N ASN A 54 -18.86 35.14 9.74
CA ASN A 54 -19.87 36.05 9.22
C ASN A 54 -20.13 37.13 10.26
N ASN A 55 -20.59 38.30 9.80
CA ASN A 55 -20.82 39.48 10.64
C ASN A 55 -21.83 39.26 11.80
N ASP A 56 -22.57 38.15 11.83
CA ASP A 56 -23.60 37.82 12.84
C ASP A 56 -23.33 36.49 13.61
N GLY A 57 -22.14 35.91 13.54
CA GLY A 57 -21.77 34.67 14.25
C GLY A 57 -21.23 33.57 13.32
N PHE A 58 -20.71 32.49 13.91
CA PHE A 58 -20.19 31.34 13.17
C PHE A 58 -21.33 30.58 12.51
N SER A 59 -21.44 30.60 11.17
CA SER A 59 -22.25 29.60 10.45
C SER A 59 -21.35 28.67 9.63
N THR A 60 -21.60 27.38 9.71
CA THR A 60 -20.89 26.36 8.91
C THR A 60 -21.36 26.43 7.48
N PHE A 61 -20.53 26.93 6.57
CA PHE A 61 -20.84 26.95 5.12
C PHE A 61 -20.33 25.69 4.44
N ALA A 62 -19.09 25.27 4.73
CA ALA A 62 -18.45 24.17 4.04
C ALA A 62 -18.04 23.06 5.03
N THR A 63 -17.91 21.85 4.51
CA THR A 63 -17.50 20.66 5.25
C THR A 63 -16.36 19.98 4.52
N ILE A 64 -15.26 19.71 5.22
CA ILE A 64 -14.16 18.91 4.69
C ILE A 64 -14.45 17.44 5.03
N SER A 65 -14.51 16.61 4.00
CA SER A 65 -14.66 15.16 4.12
C SER A 65 -13.34 14.50 3.76
N THR A 66 -12.82 13.68 4.66
CA THR A 66 -11.67 12.80 4.44
C THR A 66 -12.17 11.38 4.50
N HIS A 67 -11.87 10.59 3.48
CA HIS A 67 -12.24 9.18 3.44
C HIS A 67 -11.01 8.33 3.18
N SER A 68 -10.96 7.15 3.78
CA SER A 68 -9.93 6.15 3.55
C SER A 68 -10.53 4.84 3.03
N TRP A 69 -9.75 4.12 2.23
CA TRP A 69 -10.08 2.78 1.76
C TRP A 69 -8.85 1.89 1.81
N LEU A 70 -9.04 0.68 2.31
CA LEU A 70 -7.97 -0.28 2.56
C LEU A 70 -8.12 -1.51 1.66
N LYS A 71 -7.05 -1.86 0.96
CA LYS A 71 -6.84 -3.18 0.34
C LYS A 71 -5.80 -3.95 1.14
N SER A 72 -6.09 -5.21 1.40
CA SER A 72 -5.15 -6.14 2.03
C SER A 72 -4.84 -7.27 1.08
N TYR A 73 -3.60 -7.69 1.12
CA TYR A 73 -3.04 -8.60 0.18
C TYR A 73 -2.50 -9.83 0.93
N LYS A 74 -3.09 -11.02 0.72
CA LYS A 74 -2.82 -12.24 1.50
C LYS A 74 -2.17 -13.37 0.69
N ASN A 75 -1.13 -14.00 1.22
CA ASN A 75 -0.54 -15.18 0.59
C ASN A 75 -1.49 -16.41 0.65
N LEU A 76 -1.09 -17.55 0.07
CA LEU A 76 -1.91 -18.78 0.08
C LEU A 76 -2.22 -19.32 1.48
N TYR A 77 -1.42 -18.92 2.47
CA TYR A 77 -1.61 -19.30 3.86
C TYR A 77 -2.54 -18.32 4.61
N GLY A 78 -3.13 -17.35 3.91
CA GLY A 78 -4.03 -16.34 4.48
C GLY A 78 -3.33 -15.24 5.26
N ILE A 79 -2.01 -15.16 5.21
CA ILE A 79 -1.21 -14.15 5.92
C ILE A 79 -1.13 -12.89 5.07
N THR A 80 -1.46 -11.73 5.65
CA THR A 80 -1.31 -10.43 4.99
C THR A 80 0.17 -10.13 4.74
N VAL A 81 0.54 -9.96 3.48
CA VAL A 81 1.88 -9.67 3.00
C VAL A 81 2.04 -8.23 2.49
N ALA A 82 0.94 -7.57 2.14
CA ALA A 82 0.94 -6.16 1.79
C ALA A 82 -0.40 -5.50 2.14
N THR A 83 -0.38 -4.19 2.34
CA THR A 83 -1.59 -3.38 2.48
C THR A 83 -1.42 -2.07 1.73
N GLN A 84 -2.46 -1.66 1.01
CA GLN A 84 -2.58 -0.31 0.47
C GLN A 84 -3.75 0.38 1.16
N GLU A 85 -3.48 1.48 1.85
CA GLU A 85 -4.52 2.39 2.34
C GLU A 85 -4.47 3.69 1.55
N ALA A 86 -5.57 4.05 0.91
CA ALA A 86 -5.69 5.28 0.11
C ALA A 86 -6.62 6.25 0.80
N PHE A 87 -6.17 7.50 0.93
CA PHE A 87 -6.93 8.59 1.52
C PHE A 87 -7.22 9.67 0.48
N ALA A 88 -8.46 10.13 0.48
CA ALA A 88 -8.90 11.25 -0.34
C ALA A 88 -9.68 12.26 0.48
N GLN A 89 -9.44 13.53 0.19
CA GLN A 89 -10.11 14.66 0.83
C GLN A 89 -10.81 15.53 -0.20
N TRP A 90 -12.00 16.02 0.14
CA TRP A 90 -12.71 17.05 -0.63
C TRP A 90 -13.55 17.93 0.29
N THR A 91 -13.85 19.13 -0.20
CA THR A 91 -14.72 20.08 0.48
C THR A 91 -16.07 20.11 -0.21
N TRP A 92 -17.13 20.00 0.60
CA TRP A 92 -18.52 20.06 0.17
C TRP A 92 -19.20 21.30 0.77
N ASP A 93 -19.96 22.01 -0.04
CA ASP A 93 -20.73 23.20 0.35
C ASP A 93 -21.99 23.27 -0.50
N ASP A 94 -23.13 23.55 0.14
CA ASP A 94 -24.45 23.71 -0.50
C ASP A 94 -24.76 22.65 -1.59
N GLY A 95 -24.58 21.37 -1.27
CA GLY A 95 -24.95 20.29 -2.17
C GLY A 95 -23.94 19.98 -3.29
N LYS A 96 -22.80 20.66 -3.37
CA LYS A 96 -21.77 20.47 -4.40
C LYS A 96 -20.35 20.40 -3.84
N ILE A 97 -19.47 19.65 -4.52
CA ILE A 97 -18.03 19.73 -4.24
C ILE A 97 -17.53 21.10 -4.70
N THR A 98 -16.83 21.80 -3.82
CA THR A 98 -16.22 23.10 -4.10
C THR A 98 -14.71 23.04 -4.23
N ASN A 99 -14.08 22.02 -3.64
CA ASN A 99 -12.63 21.82 -3.72
C ASN A 99 -12.29 20.33 -3.64
N PHE A 100 -11.38 19.88 -4.50
CA PHE A 100 -10.73 18.58 -4.39
C PHE A 100 -9.42 18.76 -3.62
N GLY A 101 -9.35 18.16 -2.44
CA GLY A 101 -8.23 18.31 -1.51
C GLY A 101 -7.13 17.28 -1.74
N ASN A 102 -6.38 17.04 -0.66
CA ASN A 102 -5.21 16.19 -0.68
C ASN A 102 -5.52 14.72 -0.97
N LEU A 103 -4.56 14.06 -1.60
CA LEU A 103 -4.49 12.61 -1.77
C LEU A 103 -3.22 12.11 -1.10
N TRP A 104 -3.32 11.06 -0.29
CA TRP A 104 -2.15 10.40 0.27
C TRP A 104 -2.43 8.91 0.47
N GLN A 105 -1.37 8.15 0.72
CA GLN A 105 -1.45 6.71 0.97
C GLN A 105 -0.64 6.34 2.20
N ASN A 106 -1.01 5.20 2.80
CA ASN A 106 -0.23 4.52 3.80
C ASN A 106 -0.08 3.05 3.36
N ASN A 107 1.13 2.68 2.99
CA ASN A 107 1.43 1.38 2.40
C ASN A 107 2.31 0.58 3.34
N SER A 108 2.05 -0.73 3.43
CA SER A 108 2.88 -1.64 4.24
C SER A 108 3.13 -2.95 3.51
N THR A 109 4.25 -3.57 3.85
CA THR A 109 4.66 -4.87 3.31
C THR A 109 5.28 -5.74 4.40
N ALA A 110 5.22 -7.06 4.22
CA ALA A 110 5.92 -8.01 5.06
C ALA A 110 7.44 -7.88 4.91
N PRO A 111 8.24 -8.39 5.87
CA PRO A 111 9.70 -8.42 5.73
C PRO A 111 10.12 -9.11 4.42
N LEU A 112 11.15 -8.59 3.76
CA LEU A 112 11.66 -9.03 2.43
C LEU A 112 10.80 -8.63 1.22
N TYR A 113 9.74 -7.85 1.45
CA TYR A 113 8.92 -7.21 0.41
C TYR A 113 9.16 -5.70 0.44
N GLY A 114 9.15 -5.07 -0.73
CA GLY A 114 9.25 -3.63 -0.91
C GLY A 114 7.98 -3.07 -1.55
N PHE A 115 7.89 -1.75 -1.56
CA PHE A 115 6.89 -1.04 -2.35
C PHE A 115 7.46 0.26 -2.90
N LYS A 116 6.88 0.70 -4.01
CA LYS A 116 7.13 2.00 -4.63
C LYS A 116 5.80 2.68 -4.85
N ASP A 117 5.63 3.86 -4.25
CA ASP A 117 4.43 4.65 -4.44
C ASP A 117 4.32 5.10 -5.90
N GLU A 118 3.13 4.96 -6.48
CA GLU A 118 2.82 5.61 -7.74
C GLU A 118 2.28 7.03 -7.48
N GLU A 119 2.26 7.84 -8.53
CA GLU A 119 1.74 9.20 -8.42
C GLU A 119 0.23 9.20 -8.15
N ASN A 120 -0.17 9.79 -7.03
CA ASN A 120 -1.58 9.99 -6.67
C ASN A 120 -2.16 11.17 -7.45
N LYS A 121 -3.28 10.95 -8.16
CA LYS A 121 -3.92 11.99 -8.99
C LYS A 121 -5.43 12.04 -8.83
N TRP A 122 -5.95 13.27 -8.89
CA TRP A 122 -7.36 13.49 -9.24
C TRP A 122 -7.53 13.48 -10.76
N ASN A 123 -8.51 12.73 -11.22
CA ASN A 123 -9.09 12.79 -12.54
C ASN A 123 -10.47 13.45 -12.43
N TYR A 124 -10.57 14.70 -12.85
CA TYR A 124 -11.80 15.49 -12.78
C TYR A 124 -12.73 15.08 -13.90
N LYS A 125 -13.91 14.58 -13.54
CA LYS A 125 -14.93 14.22 -14.55
C LYS A 125 -15.86 15.39 -14.83
N TYR A 126 -16.11 16.27 -13.85
CA TYR A 126 -16.85 17.54 -13.94
C TYR A 126 -16.48 18.46 -12.75
N THR A 127 -17.01 19.68 -12.67
CA THR A 127 -16.71 20.63 -11.56
C THR A 127 -17.14 20.13 -10.18
N SER A 128 -18.11 19.20 -10.12
CA SER A 128 -18.63 18.65 -8.87
C SER A 128 -18.38 17.15 -8.70
N THR A 129 -17.76 16.47 -9.67
CA THR A 129 -17.48 15.02 -9.57
C THR A 129 -16.03 14.72 -9.87
N GLY A 130 -15.42 13.81 -9.11
CA GLY A 130 -14.02 13.45 -9.29
C GLY A 130 -13.80 11.95 -9.21
N GLN A 131 -12.69 11.49 -9.75
CA GLN A 131 -12.16 10.16 -9.52
C GLN A 131 -10.71 10.27 -9.09
N THR A 132 -10.29 9.57 -8.05
CA THR A 132 -8.87 9.45 -7.72
C THR A 132 -8.26 8.25 -8.44
N ASN A 133 -6.96 8.34 -8.70
CA ASN A 133 -6.14 7.20 -9.07
C ASN A 133 -4.95 7.15 -8.11
N GLN A 134 -4.99 6.18 -7.19
CA GLN A 134 -3.96 5.99 -6.19
C GLN A 134 -3.39 4.59 -6.32
N GLY A 135 -2.15 4.51 -6.81
CA GLY A 135 -1.46 3.26 -7.12
C GLY A 135 -0.24 3.02 -6.24
N VAL A 136 0.15 1.76 -6.09
CA VAL A 136 1.42 1.37 -5.48
C VAL A 136 1.90 0.09 -6.17
N LEU A 137 3.18 0.06 -6.51
CA LEU A 137 3.85 -1.15 -7.00
C LEU A 137 4.39 -1.91 -5.79
N PHE A 138 3.92 -3.13 -5.57
CA PHE A 138 4.49 -4.03 -4.58
C PHE A 138 5.53 -4.91 -5.24
N GLU A 139 6.70 -5.03 -4.60
CA GLU A 139 7.84 -5.80 -5.09
C GLU A 139 8.17 -6.90 -4.09
N SER A 140 8.34 -8.13 -4.56
CA SER A 140 8.74 -9.26 -3.73
C SER A 140 10.01 -9.92 -4.27
N GLY A 141 11.00 -10.07 -3.39
CA GLY A 141 12.20 -10.87 -3.67
C GLY A 141 11.94 -12.39 -3.67
N ILE A 142 10.74 -12.82 -3.28
CA ILE A 142 10.31 -14.22 -3.21
C ILE A 142 9.12 -14.42 -4.17
N PRO A 143 8.99 -15.55 -4.88
CA PRO A 143 7.79 -15.84 -5.66
C PRO A 143 6.52 -15.68 -4.81
N THR A 144 5.64 -14.77 -5.22
CA THR A 144 4.33 -14.63 -4.58
C THR A 144 3.35 -15.60 -5.21
N PRO A 145 2.27 -15.96 -4.51
CA PRO A 145 1.29 -16.86 -5.11
C PRO A 145 0.48 -16.25 -6.25
N TRP A 146 0.69 -14.97 -6.56
CA TRP A 146 -0.05 -14.21 -7.55
C TRP A 146 0.91 -13.52 -8.54
N GLY A 147 2.19 -13.95 -8.56
CA GLY A 147 3.18 -13.44 -9.50
C GLY A 147 4.44 -14.32 -9.64
N HIS A 148 4.96 -14.34 -10.88
CA HIS A 148 5.90 -15.28 -11.50
C HIS A 148 7.17 -15.70 -10.72
N ALA A 149 7.69 -16.89 -11.04
CA ALA A 149 8.95 -17.40 -10.52
C ALA A 149 10.14 -16.52 -10.99
N GLY A 150 10.74 -15.75 -10.07
CA GLY A 150 11.89 -14.87 -10.37
C GLY A 150 11.95 -13.54 -9.63
N GLY A 151 11.11 -13.33 -8.60
CA GLY A 151 10.82 -12.00 -8.09
C GLY A 151 9.52 -11.54 -8.75
N SER A 152 8.56 -11.11 -7.94
CA SER A 152 7.20 -10.82 -8.41
C SER A 152 6.85 -9.40 -8.07
N GLU A 153 6.35 -8.68 -9.06
CA GLU A 153 5.83 -7.33 -8.92
C GLU A 153 4.34 -7.37 -9.26
N PHE A 154 3.54 -6.65 -8.47
CA PHE A 154 2.15 -6.40 -8.82
C PHE A 154 1.76 -4.98 -8.44
N THR A 155 0.99 -4.33 -9.31
CA THR A 155 0.45 -3.01 -9.03
C THR A 155 -0.89 -3.14 -8.34
N SER A 156 -0.99 -2.55 -7.16
CA SER A 156 -2.26 -2.29 -6.51
C SER A 156 -2.76 -0.90 -6.90
N ARG A 157 -4.08 -0.78 -7.08
CA ARG A 157 -4.73 0.49 -7.39
C ARG A 157 -6.06 0.58 -6.67
N ILE A 158 -6.32 1.75 -6.06
CA ILE A 158 -7.60 2.11 -5.48
C ILE A 158 -8.14 3.32 -6.25
N LEU A 159 -9.30 3.14 -6.89
CA LEU A 159 -10.00 4.19 -7.63
C LEU A 159 -11.19 4.67 -6.81
N ILE A 160 -11.12 5.90 -6.28
CA ILE A 160 -12.21 6.48 -5.50
C ILE A 160 -13.05 7.36 -6.41
N ASN A 161 -14.34 7.07 -6.56
CA ASN A 161 -15.27 7.95 -7.25
C ASN A 161 -15.99 8.81 -6.22
N VAL A 162 -16.10 10.12 -6.50
CA VAL A 162 -16.88 11.06 -5.68
C VAL A 162 -17.96 11.71 -6.55
N SER A 163 -19.20 11.62 -6.09
CA SER A 163 -20.37 12.20 -6.74
C SER A 163 -20.52 13.69 -6.41
N SER A 164 -21.41 14.37 -7.14
CA SER A 164 -21.72 15.78 -6.92
C SER A 164 -22.24 16.08 -5.51
N THR A 165 -22.93 15.12 -4.89
CA THR A 165 -23.48 15.26 -3.55
C THR A 165 -22.49 14.87 -2.45
N GLY A 166 -21.21 14.63 -2.79
CA GLY A 166 -20.18 14.24 -1.84
C GLY A 166 -20.20 12.77 -1.42
N SER A 167 -21.08 11.94 -1.98
CA SER A 167 -21.02 10.49 -1.75
C SER A 167 -19.86 9.86 -2.51
N SER A 168 -19.27 8.80 -1.95
CA SER A 168 -18.07 8.18 -2.50
C SER A 168 -18.12 6.66 -2.51
N THR A 169 -17.44 6.06 -3.48
CA THR A 169 -17.23 4.61 -3.62
C THR A 169 -15.81 4.32 -4.06
N ALA A 170 -15.27 3.14 -3.73
CA ALA A 170 -13.94 2.72 -4.15
C ALA A 170 -13.94 1.31 -4.76
N GLN A 171 -12.98 1.07 -5.65
CA GLN A 171 -12.72 -0.22 -6.28
C GLN A 171 -11.22 -0.46 -6.45
#